data_AF-A0A9E6JES0-F1
#
_entry.id   AF-A0A9E6JES0-F1
#
_cell.length_a   1.000
_cell.length_b   1.000
_cell.length_c   1.000
_cell.angle_alpha   90.00
_cell.angle_beta   90.00
_cell.angle_gamma   90.00
#
_symmetry.space_group_name_H-M   'P 1'
#
loop_
_entity.id
_entity.type
_entity.pdbx_description
1 polymer ?
#
loop_
_entity_poly.entity_id
_entity_poly.type
_entity_poly.pdbx_seq_one_letter_code
_entity_poly.pdbx_strand_id
1 'polypeptide(L)'
;MNQQLLALTLTATTMGTISSAAEACTRALYHSDALETTMVTRSMDWEGYDQAVVRGIPRGTVLDTRAPKVYGVDLNKSGVANQAYKSKYAMIEIASFDAEFVTEAINEHGVLGQIHYLNTDWQDEKALKKGNTNIDGQQFVQYVVANAKNLDEVQSIINNTNIRDQKLGGVPGQYDANATVDHFLAHFIFADNSGETILVEMVNGEKKLYRGAGSLDVISNNPTFDTMAEIDKELMGEKRFPTASINSLDRRHRAQYALEEVKAYEERFGIRDNKQLGNIIEGVAHEMRSGYTKWDVAYDMNFPTLWVSQVDLKNKTLKLDRWDTDQIEQYDFTMFDVDGKKVVELGRNPNGPETQPCTNINKSQPFCAK
;
A
#
# COMPACT_ATOMS: atom_id res chain seq x y z
N MET A 1 -54.26 -27.64 -33.92
CA MET A 1 -52.87 -28.07 -33.68
C MET A 1 -51.95 -27.14 -34.45
N ASN A 2 -51.33 -26.17 -33.77
CA ASN A 2 -50.21 -25.39 -34.29
C ASN A 2 -49.48 -24.86 -33.05
N GLN A 3 -48.34 -25.46 -32.72
CA GLN A 3 -47.35 -24.82 -31.84
C GLN A 3 -45.98 -25.01 -32.49
N GLN A 4 -45.44 -23.90 -32.97
CA GLN A 4 -44.07 -23.78 -33.43
C GLN A 4 -43.17 -23.82 -32.20
N LEU A 5 -42.21 -24.75 -32.16
CA LEU A 5 -41.12 -24.73 -31.18
C LEU A 5 -40.23 -23.52 -31.46
N LEU A 6 -40.22 -22.55 -30.54
CA LEU A 6 -39.09 -21.63 -30.40
C LEU A 6 -37.94 -22.40 -29.75
N ALA A 7 -36.87 -22.63 -30.50
CA ALA A 7 -35.59 -23.03 -29.93
C ALA A 7 -34.96 -21.81 -29.25
N LEU A 8 -35.00 -21.75 -27.92
CA LEU A 8 -34.17 -20.85 -27.14
C LEU A 8 -32.72 -21.36 -27.22
N THR A 9 -31.90 -20.73 -28.06
CA THR A 9 -30.45 -20.82 -27.97
C THR A 9 -30.00 -20.06 -26.72
N LEU A 10 -29.78 -20.79 -25.63
CA LEU A 10 -29.01 -20.28 -24.49
C LEU A 10 -27.58 -20.01 -24.98
N THR A 11 -27.28 -18.76 -25.27
CA THR A 11 -25.89 -18.30 -25.38
C THR A 11 -25.33 -18.32 -23.97
N ALA A 12 -24.63 -19.41 -23.62
CA ALA A 12 -23.80 -19.44 -22.44
C ALA A 12 -22.70 -18.39 -22.62
N THR A 13 -22.92 -17.21 -22.06
CA THR A 13 -21.86 -16.26 -21.80
C THR A 13 -20.93 -16.95 -20.82
N THR A 14 -19.81 -17.46 -21.31
CA THR A 14 -18.67 -17.82 -20.48
C THR A 14 -18.25 -16.54 -19.78
N MET A 15 -18.77 -16.28 -18.57
CA MET A 15 -18.13 -15.38 -17.63
C MET A 15 -16.74 -15.95 -17.44
N GLY A 16 -15.75 -15.27 -18.02
CA GLY A 16 -14.36 -15.57 -17.75
C GLY A 16 -14.21 -15.61 -16.24
N THR A 17 -13.72 -16.73 -15.73
CA THR A 17 -13.28 -16.84 -14.35
C THR A 17 -12.21 -15.79 -14.15
N ILE A 18 -12.60 -14.63 -13.60
CA ILE A 18 -11.65 -13.65 -13.08
C ILE A 18 -10.89 -14.42 -12.02
N SER A 19 -9.66 -14.83 -12.37
CA SER A 19 -8.72 -15.37 -11.40
C SER A 19 -8.31 -14.20 -10.53
N SER A 20 -9.13 -13.93 -9.53
CA SER A 20 -8.74 -13.11 -8.40
C SER A 20 -7.56 -13.85 -7.75
N ALA A 21 -6.51 -13.17 -7.27
CA ALA A 21 -5.34 -13.74 -6.56
C ALA A 21 -5.02 -12.87 -5.33
N ALA A 22 -4.94 -13.44 -4.13
CA ALA A 22 -5.10 -12.79 -2.83
C ALA A 22 -4.48 -11.39 -2.52
N GLU A 23 -5.16 -10.62 -1.65
CA GLU A 23 -5.53 -9.21 -1.92
C GLU A 23 -5.58 -8.26 -0.71
N ALA A 24 -4.56 -8.23 0.16
CA ALA A 24 -4.76 -7.60 1.46
C ALA A 24 -3.78 -6.47 1.87
N CYS A 25 -4.20 -5.22 1.74
CA CYS A 25 -3.80 -3.92 2.28
C CYS A 25 -5.00 -2.99 2.03
N THR A 26 -5.26 -1.98 2.85
CA THR A 26 -6.24 -0.94 2.49
C THR A 26 -5.80 0.36 3.08
N ARG A 27 -5.93 1.43 2.31
CA ARG A 27 -5.64 2.81 2.71
C ARG A 27 -6.93 3.60 2.65
N ALA A 28 -7.11 4.50 3.61
CA ALA A 28 -8.12 5.55 3.60
C ALA A 28 -7.46 6.92 3.86
N LEU A 29 -7.86 7.94 3.11
CA LEU A 29 -7.41 9.33 3.21
C LEU A 29 -8.61 10.20 3.55
N TYR A 30 -8.45 11.08 4.53
CA TYR A 30 -9.45 12.09 4.88
C TYR A 30 -8.81 13.46 4.94
N HIS A 31 -9.39 14.43 4.24
CA HIS A 31 -9.02 15.84 4.36
C HIS A 31 -10.09 16.60 5.14
N SER A 32 -9.68 17.25 6.23
CA SER A 32 -10.53 18.19 6.96
C SER A 32 -10.20 19.61 6.51
N ASP A 33 -11.13 20.26 5.82
CA ASP A 33 -11.01 21.68 5.45
C ASP A 33 -10.93 22.57 6.71
N ALA A 34 -11.65 22.21 7.78
CA ALA A 34 -11.70 23.00 9.01
C ALA A 34 -10.35 23.01 9.77
N LEU A 35 -9.60 21.92 9.70
CA LEU A 35 -8.27 21.79 10.30
C LEU A 35 -7.14 22.05 9.29
N GLU A 36 -7.51 22.18 8.01
CA GLU A 36 -6.62 22.21 6.84
C GLU A 36 -5.57 21.08 6.92
N THR A 37 -5.99 19.87 7.27
CA THR A 37 -5.10 18.72 7.47
C THR A 37 -5.61 17.49 6.75
N THR A 38 -4.67 16.74 6.17
CA THR A 38 -4.93 15.41 5.61
C THR A 38 -4.41 14.34 6.55
N MET A 39 -5.29 13.41 6.94
CA MET A 39 -4.93 12.19 7.63
C MET A 39 -5.06 10.98 6.71
N VAL A 40 -4.04 10.14 6.70
CA VAL A 40 -4.04 8.89 5.94
C VAL A 40 -3.87 7.74 6.91
N THR A 41 -4.65 6.69 6.77
CA THR A 41 -4.41 5.42 7.48
C THR A 41 -4.27 4.28 6.48
N ARG A 42 -3.47 3.28 6.83
CA ARG A 42 -3.26 2.08 6.02
C ARG A 42 -3.16 0.84 6.89
N SER A 43 -3.78 -0.26 6.46
CA SER A 43 -3.47 -1.61 6.94
C SER A 43 -2.44 -2.29 6.04
N MET A 44 -1.42 -2.90 6.64
CA MET A 44 -0.56 -3.87 5.99
C MET A 44 -1.04 -5.26 6.35
N ASP A 45 -1.56 -5.99 5.38
CA ASP A 45 -2.10 -7.32 5.61
C ASP A 45 -1.30 -8.35 4.82
N TRP A 46 -0.90 -9.42 5.49
CA TRP A 46 -0.02 -10.38 4.85
C TRP A 46 -0.11 -11.72 5.55
N GLU A 47 -0.15 -12.80 4.76
CA GLU A 47 0.00 -14.13 5.32
C GLU A 47 1.48 -14.38 5.63
N GLY A 48 1.90 -14.10 6.85
CA GLY A 48 3.28 -14.28 7.30
C GLY A 48 3.70 -13.23 8.31
N TYR A 49 4.94 -12.78 8.20
CA TYR A 49 5.51 -11.71 9.00
C TYR A 49 6.36 -10.82 8.11
N ASP A 50 6.53 -9.55 8.49
CA ASP A 50 7.36 -8.62 7.74
C ASP A 50 8.55 -8.08 8.54
N GLN A 51 8.59 -8.25 9.86
CA GLN A 51 9.67 -7.71 10.70
C GLN A 51 9.96 -6.22 10.40
N ALA A 52 8.90 -5.43 10.14
CA ALA A 52 9.06 -4.06 9.67
C ALA A 52 9.88 -3.19 10.63
N VAL A 53 10.76 -2.38 10.07
CA VAL A 53 11.62 -1.42 10.77
C VAL A 53 11.26 0.00 10.33
N VAL A 54 11.12 0.90 11.29
CA VAL A 54 10.96 2.33 11.02
C VAL A 54 12.33 3.00 11.02
N ARG A 55 12.66 3.71 9.94
CA ARG A 55 13.97 4.35 9.74
C ARG A 55 13.81 5.86 9.50
N GLY A 56 14.65 6.65 10.15
CA GLY A 56 14.88 8.06 9.85
C GLY A 56 16.01 8.19 8.84
N ILE A 57 15.72 8.77 7.68
CA ILE A 57 16.64 8.95 6.56
C ILE A 57 16.99 10.43 6.45
N PRO A 58 18.23 10.85 6.79
CA PRO A 58 18.64 12.24 6.61
C PRO A 58 18.69 12.67 5.14
N ARG A 59 18.65 13.99 4.90
CA ARG A 59 18.94 14.58 3.58
C ARG A 59 20.33 14.17 3.11
N GLY A 60 20.48 14.01 1.80
CA GLY A 60 21.77 13.65 1.19
C GLY A 60 22.18 12.19 1.38
N THR A 61 21.34 11.35 1.98
CA THR A 61 21.58 9.91 2.10
C THR A 61 21.71 9.30 0.71
N VAL A 62 22.73 8.46 0.52
CA VAL A 62 22.97 7.77 -0.75
C VAL A 62 22.02 6.57 -0.83
N LEU A 63 21.13 6.60 -1.81
CA LEU A 63 20.09 5.61 -2.09
C LEU A 63 20.26 5.06 -3.52
N ASP A 64 19.49 4.03 -3.86
CA ASP A 64 19.68 3.23 -5.07
C ASP A 64 18.41 3.21 -5.92
N THR A 65 18.58 3.26 -7.24
CA THR A 65 17.47 3.10 -8.19
C THR A 65 17.08 1.64 -8.42
N ARG A 66 17.89 0.69 -7.96
CA ARG A 66 17.74 -0.74 -8.24
C ARG A 66 17.34 -1.51 -6.98
N ALA A 67 16.52 -2.54 -7.13
CA ALA A 67 16.23 -3.48 -6.06
C ALA A 67 17.52 -4.20 -5.58
N PRO A 68 17.68 -4.45 -4.28
CA PRO A 68 18.84 -5.17 -3.77
C PRO A 68 18.85 -6.63 -4.23
N LYS A 69 20.00 -7.29 -4.05
CA LYS A 69 20.05 -8.75 -4.13
C LYS A 69 19.49 -9.33 -2.84
N VAL A 70 18.53 -10.24 -2.99
CA VAL A 70 17.84 -10.89 -1.88
C VAL A 70 18.14 -12.38 -1.94
N TYR A 71 18.63 -12.97 -0.85
CA TYR A 71 19.06 -14.38 -0.77
C TYR A 71 19.98 -14.85 -1.93
N GLY A 72 20.85 -13.95 -2.41
CA GLY A 72 21.75 -14.23 -3.54
C GLY A 72 21.10 -14.18 -4.92
N VAL A 73 19.78 -13.95 -4.99
CA VAL A 73 19.02 -13.74 -6.23
C VAL A 73 19.07 -12.26 -6.61
N ASP A 74 19.38 -12.02 -7.87
CA ASP A 74 19.29 -10.70 -8.47
C ASP A 74 17.84 -10.46 -8.92
N LEU A 75 17.16 -9.52 -8.25
CA LEU A 75 15.77 -9.21 -8.53
C LEU A 75 15.61 -8.37 -9.81
N ASN A 76 16.67 -7.71 -10.29
CA ASN A 76 16.57 -6.89 -11.48
C ASN A 76 16.41 -7.74 -12.75
N LYS A 77 15.37 -7.47 -13.54
CA LYS A 77 15.15 -8.09 -14.85
C LYS A 77 15.77 -7.31 -16.00
N SER A 78 15.86 -5.99 -15.86
CA SER A 78 16.19 -5.07 -16.95
C SER A 78 17.65 -5.15 -17.44
N GLY A 79 18.57 -5.69 -16.63
CA GLY A 79 20.01 -5.66 -16.90
C GLY A 79 20.63 -4.26 -16.75
N VAL A 80 19.87 -3.26 -16.30
CA VAL A 80 20.34 -1.89 -16.10
C VAL A 80 21.26 -1.85 -14.86
N ALA A 81 22.37 -1.13 -14.98
CA ALA A 81 23.30 -0.92 -13.87
C ALA A 81 22.64 -0.09 -12.76
N ASN A 82 22.97 -0.42 -11.51
CA ASN A 82 22.65 0.38 -10.34
C ASN A 82 23.10 1.84 -10.53
N GLN A 83 22.22 2.79 -10.18
CA GLN A 83 22.54 4.20 -10.12
C GLN A 83 22.29 4.72 -8.71
N ALA A 84 23.35 5.12 -8.03
CA ALA A 84 23.22 5.78 -6.74
C ALA A 84 22.75 7.23 -6.92
N TYR A 85 21.83 7.68 -6.07
CA TYR A 85 21.40 9.07 -5.97
C TYR A 85 21.42 9.53 -4.52
N LYS A 86 21.34 10.84 -4.29
CA LYS A 86 21.22 11.41 -2.95
C LYS A 86 19.80 11.86 -2.70
N SER A 87 19.22 11.49 -1.55
CA SER A 87 17.93 12.02 -1.13
C SER A 87 18.00 13.55 -1.05
N LYS A 88 16.99 14.24 -1.59
CA LYS A 88 16.88 15.70 -1.44
C LYS A 88 16.24 16.06 -0.12
N TYR A 89 15.33 15.22 0.34
CA TYR A 89 14.52 15.43 1.54
C TYR A 89 14.77 14.35 2.57
N ALA A 90 14.68 14.72 3.85
CA ALA A 90 14.66 13.76 4.93
C ALA A 90 13.34 12.97 4.90
N MET A 91 13.39 11.71 5.32
CA MET A 91 12.22 10.82 5.32
C MET A 91 12.11 10.01 6.61
N ILE A 92 10.90 9.63 6.96
CA ILE A 92 10.61 8.51 7.85
C ILE A 92 10.00 7.43 6.97
N GLU A 93 10.58 6.23 7.01
CA GLU A 93 10.13 5.11 6.18
C GLU A 93 9.87 3.86 7.02
N ILE A 94 8.90 3.06 6.58
CA ILE A 94 8.65 1.71 7.04
C ILE A 94 9.26 0.76 6.01
N ALA A 95 10.27 0.03 6.45
CA ALA A 95 10.95 -0.99 5.67
C ALA A 95 10.45 -2.37 6.11
N SER A 96 9.67 -3.02 5.25
CA SER A 96 9.07 -4.32 5.52
C SER A 96 9.95 -5.46 4.97
N PHE A 97 9.61 -6.68 5.38
CA PHE A 97 10.21 -7.95 5.01
C PHE A 97 11.72 -7.95 5.29
N ASP A 98 12.06 -7.96 6.58
CA ASP A 98 13.44 -7.89 7.08
C ASP A 98 14.22 -6.63 6.61
N ALA A 99 13.46 -5.54 6.45
CA ALA A 99 13.94 -4.24 5.97
C ALA A 99 14.54 -4.26 4.55
N GLU A 100 14.16 -5.25 3.74
CA GLU A 100 14.61 -5.42 2.35
C GLU A 100 14.07 -4.34 1.41
N PHE A 101 12.86 -3.81 1.66
CA PHE A 101 12.38 -2.62 0.97
C PHE A 101 11.35 -1.78 1.69
N VAL A 102 11.22 -0.55 1.20
CA VAL A 102 10.34 0.47 1.74
C VAL A 102 8.92 0.27 1.20
N THR A 103 7.99 -0.04 2.09
CA THR A 103 6.57 -0.17 1.77
C THR A 103 5.79 1.12 2.02
N GLU A 104 6.32 2.02 2.85
CA GLU A 104 5.74 3.32 3.16
C GLU A 104 6.82 4.33 3.50
N ALA A 105 6.68 5.57 3.05
CA ALA A 105 7.54 6.66 3.49
C ALA A 105 6.82 8.00 3.46
N ILE A 106 7.07 8.84 4.46
CA ILE A 106 6.71 10.26 4.48
C ILE A 106 7.97 11.10 4.54
N ASN A 107 8.02 12.20 3.78
CA ASN A 107 9.12 13.15 3.87
C ASN A 107 8.80 14.39 4.72
N GLU A 108 9.83 15.19 4.98
CA GLU A 108 9.77 16.44 5.73
C GLU A 108 8.86 17.53 5.11
N HIS A 109 8.33 17.31 3.91
CA HIS A 109 7.37 18.18 3.24
C HIS A 109 5.93 17.65 3.31
N GLY A 110 5.70 16.48 3.91
CA GLY A 110 4.38 15.87 4.02
C GLY A 110 3.96 15.07 2.79
N VAL A 111 4.89 14.74 1.89
CA VAL A 111 4.63 13.80 0.79
C VAL A 111 4.72 12.39 1.33
N LEU A 112 3.61 11.67 1.29
CA LEU A 112 3.49 10.26 1.62
C LEU A 112 3.55 9.43 0.33
N GLY A 113 4.28 8.33 0.35
CA GLY A 113 4.29 7.30 -0.68
C GLY A 113 4.10 5.92 -0.07
N GLN A 114 3.29 5.08 -0.71
CA GLN A 114 2.89 3.76 -0.24
C GLN A 114 2.92 2.75 -1.39
N ILE A 115 3.36 1.53 -1.09
CA ILE A 115 3.29 0.36 -1.97
C ILE A 115 2.19 -0.55 -1.46
N HIS A 116 1.21 -0.86 -2.29
CA HIS A 116 0.17 -1.83 -2.01
C HIS A 116 0.25 -2.96 -3.04
N TYR A 117 -0.10 -4.18 -2.62
CA TYR A 117 -0.14 -5.33 -3.53
C TYR A 117 -1.18 -5.10 -4.63
N LEU A 118 -0.80 -5.35 -5.88
CA LEU A 118 -1.70 -5.41 -7.03
C LEU A 118 -1.17 -6.49 -7.97
N ASN A 119 -1.99 -7.49 -8.24
CA ASN A 119 -1.68 -8.61 -9.11
C ASN A 119 -2.19 -8.35 -10.51
N THR A 120 -1.44 -7.52 -11.22
CA THR A 120 -1.55 -7.39 -12.66
C THR A 120 -0.57 -8.34 -13.33
N ASP A 121 -0.81 -8.70 -14.59
CA ASP A 121 0.26 -9.13 -15.49
C ASP A 121 1.20 -7.94 -15.73
N TRP A 122 1.97 -7.54 -14.71
CA TRP A 122 2.88 -6.41 -14.77
C TRP A 122 3.85 -6.69 -15.90
N GLN A 123 3.94 -5.75 -16.82
CA GLN A 123 4.99 -5.73 -17.84
C GLN A 123 5.62 -4.36 -17.82
N ASP A 124 6.93 -4.33 -18.09
CA ASP A 124 7.62 -3.09 -18.42
C ASP A 124 6.81 -2.27 -19.44
N GLU A 125 6.85 -0.93 -19.34
CA GLU A 125 6.22 -0.06 -20.33
C GLU A 125 6.66 -0.47 -21.74
N LYS A 126 5.70 -0.76 -22.63
CA LYS A 126 5.97 -1.25 -24.01
C LYS A 126 6.94 -0.33 -24.77
N ALA A 127 6.94 0.96 -24.45
CA ALA A 127 7.86 1.93 -24.96
C ALA A 127 8.45 2.77 -23.81
N LEU A 128 9.61 2.34 -23.31
CA LEU A 128 10.39 3.15 -22.37
C LEU A 128 10.77 4.48 -23.01
N LYS A 129 10.62 5.57 -22.25
CA LYS A 129 10.98 6.89 -22.73
C LYS A 129 12.49 7.07 -22.62
N LYS A 130 13.13 7.35 -23.75
CA LYS A 130 14.56 7.69 -23.79
C LYS A 130 14.82 8.97 -22.99
N GLY A 131 15.77 8.92 -22.07
CA GLY A 131 16.13 10.06 -21.21
C GLY A 131 15.43 10.05 -19.83
N ASN A 132 14.40 9.22 -19.65
CA ASN A 132 13.82 8.98 -18.32
C ASN A 132 14.79 8.17 -17.45
N THR A 133 14.73 8.40 -16.15
CA THR A 133 15.49 7.60 -15.17
C THR A 133 14.83 6.23 -15.03
N ASN A 134 15.60 5.16 -15.08
CA ASN A 134 15.08 3.81 -14.85
C ASN A 134 15.10 3.51 -13.35
N ILE A 135 13.95 3.22 -12.77
CA ILE A 135 13.81 2.88 -11.34
C ILE A 135 13.10 1.54 -11.24
N ASP A 136 13.69 0.61 -10.51
CA ASP A 136 13.06 -0.67 -10.18
C ASP A 136 11.82 -0.45 -9.30
N GLY A 137 10.73 -1.18 -9.56
CA GLY A 137 9.44 -0.96 -8.90
C GLY A 137 9.52 -0.91 -7.38
N GLN A 138 10.34 -1.77 -6.77
CA GLN A 138 10.54 -1.83 -5.31
C GLN A 138 11.23 -0.58 -4.73
N GLN A 139 11.97 0.18 -5.55
CA GLN A 139 12.63 1.44 -5.15
C GLN A 139 11.81 2.68 -5.50
N PHE A 140 10.73 2.53 -6.28
CA PHE A 140 10.05 3.66 -6.89
C PHE A 140 9.43 4.62 -5.87
N VAL A 141 8.78 4.11 -4.83
CA VAL A 141 8.21 4.94 -3.76
C VAL A 141 9.29 5.72 -3.01
N GLN A 142 10.38 5.06 -2.60
CA GLN A 142 11.49 5.73 -1.92
C GLN A 142 12.10 6.81 -2.81
N TYR A 143 12.29 6.52 -4.10
CA TYR A 143 12.82 7.50 -5.06
C TYR A 143 11.92 8.73 -5.19
N VAL A 144 10.61 8.56 -5.32
CA VAL A 144 9.67 9.69 -5.44
C VAL A 144 9.65 10.52 -4.15
N VAL A 145 9.47 9.87 -3.00
CA VAL A 145 9.38 10.55 -1.69
C VAL A 145 10.69 11.26 -1.33
N ALA A 146 11.84 10.70 -1.70
CA ALA A 146 13.15 11.33 -1.48
C ALA A 146 13.37 12.60 -2.30
N ASN A 147 12.53 12.86 -3.33
CA ASN A 147 12.78 13.88 -4.35
C ASN A 147 11.64 14.89 -4.59
N ALA A 148 10.43 14.67 -4.05
CA ALA A 148 9.25 15.53 -4.25
C ALA A 148 8.86 16.36 -3.01
N LYS A 149 8.41 17.62 -3.17
CA LYS A 149 7.85 18.43 -2.08
C LYS A 149 6.32 18.44 -2.01
N ASN A 150 5.65 18.05 -3.08
CA ASN A 150 4.19 18.07 -3.24
C ASN A 150 3.78 17.16 -4.42
N LEU A 151 2.47 16.98 -4.62
CA LEU A 151 1.95 16.10 -5.67
C LEU A 151 2.25 16.56 -7.10
N ASP A 152 2.46 17.86 -7.35
CA ASP A 152 2.88 18.34 -8.66
C ASP A 152 4.30 17.86 -9.01
N GLU A 153 5.21 17.93 -8.04
CA GLU A 153 6.56 17.36 -8.18
C GLU A 153 6.52 15.84 -8.27
N VAL A 154 5.67 15.16 -7.51
CA VAL A 154 5.45 13.70 -7.62
C VAL A 154 5.04 13.33 -9.04
N GLN A 155 4.02 13.99 -9.60
CA GLN A 155 3.55 13.73 -10.97
C GLN A 155 4.65 13.99 -12.00
N SER A 156 5.43 15.06 -11.82
CA SER A 156 6.58 15.37 -12.67
C SER A 156 7.63 14.26 -12.62
N ILE A 157 7.97 13.74 -11.43
CA ILE A 157 8.94 12.64 -11.27
C ILE A 157 8.41 11.35 -11.93
N ILE A 158 7.14 11.00 -11.72
CA ILE A 158 6.52 9.81 -12.34
C ILE A 158 6.59 9.90 -13.88
N ASN A 159 6.32 11.07 -14.45
CA ASN A 159 6.35 11.29 -15.90
C ASN A 159 7.77 11.17 -16.50
N ASN A 160 8.80 11.50 -15.71
CA ASN A 160 10.21 11.46 -16.08
C ASN A 160 10.94 10.18 -15.61
N THR A 161 10.17 9.19 -15.17
CA THR A 161 10.69 7.89 -14.72
C THR A 161 10.14 6.76 -15.59
N ASN A 162 11.00 5.81 -15.92
CA ASN A 162 10.62 4.49 -16.42
C ASN A 162 10.57 3.55 -15.22
N ILE A 163 9.36 3.14 -14.81
CA ILE A 163 9.18 2.19 -13.72
C ILE A 163 9.45 0.80 -14.28
N ARG A 164 10.46 0.12 -13.75
CA ARG A 164 10.96 -1.16 -14.28
C ARG A 164 10.35 -2.31 -13.51
N ASP A 165 9.88 -3.31 -14.25
CA ASP A 165 9.56 -4.62 -13.72
C ASP A 165 10.82 -5.29 -13.14
N GLN A 166 10.61 -6.07 -12.12
CA GLN A 166 11.64 -6.82 -11.41
C GLN A 166 11.01 -8.09 -10.85
N LYS A 167 11.85 -9.05 -10.48
CA LYS A 167 11.42 -10.20 -9.70
C LYS A 167 11.02 -9.75 -8.30
N LEU A 168 10.17 -10.53 -7.67
CA LEU A 168 9.84 -10.42 -6.25
C LEU A 168 10.17 -11.75 -5.57
N GLY A 169 10.92 -11.68 -4.49
CA GLY A 169 11.30 -12.83 -3.67
C GLY A 169 11.77 -12.35 -2.30
N GLY A 170 11.87 -13.29 -1.38
CA GLY A 170 12.20 -13.01 0.01
C GLY A 170 11.08 -12.37 0.83
N VAL A 171 9.82 -12.59 0.44
CA VAL A 171 8.64 -12.14 1.16
C VAL A 171 8.05 -13.34 1.92
N PRO A 172 8.27 -13.45 3.25
CA PRO A 172 7.88 -14.63 4.03
C PRO A 172 6.39 -14.97 3.89
N GLY A 173 6.07 -16.26 3.80
CA GLY A 173 4.70 -16.77 3.73
C GLY A 173 4.20 -17.07 2.32
N GLN A 174 4.47 -16.22 1.33
CA GLN A 174 4.09 -16.50 -0.08
C GLN A 174 5.27 -16.59 -1.06
N TYR A 175 6.24 -15.69 -0.97
CA TYR A 175 7.35 -15.58 -1.93
C TYR A 175 8.69 -15.67 -1.21
N ASP A 176 8.85 -16.72 -0.39
CA ASP A 176 10.03 -16.90 0.47
C ASP A 176 11.34 -17.10 -0.31
N ALA A 177 12.44 -17.38 0.40
CA ALA A 177 13.77 -17.54 -0.21
C ALA A 177 13.84 -18.60 -1.34
N ASN A 178 12.90 -19.55 -1.40
CA ASN A 178 12.83 -20.58 -2.44
C ASN A 178 11.78 -20.29 -3.52
N ALA A 179 10.95 -19.26 -3.33
CA ALA A 179 9.89 -18.86 -4.24
C ALA A 179 10.09 -17.42 -4.72
N THR A 180 10.74 -17.25 -5.87
CA THR A 180 10.79 -15.97 -6.57
C THR A 180 9.75 -15.97 -7.67
N VAL A 181 8.88 -14.96 -7.68
CA VAL A 181 7.99 -14.69 -8.81
C VAL A 181 8.66 -13.73 -9.78
N ASP A 182 8.33 -13.87 -11.06
CA ASP A 182 9.00 -13.07 -12.07
C ASP A 182 8.60 -11.60 -11.99
N HIS A 183 7.42 -11.23 -11.51
CA HIS A 183 6.93 -9.85 -11.59
C HIS A 183 6.82 -9.18 -10.23
N PHE A 184 6.98 -7.85 -10.21
CA PHE A 184 6.66 -7.05 -9.03
C PHE A 184 5.15 -6.82 -8.97
N LEU A 185 4.54 -7.15 -7.83
CA LEU A 185 3.09 -7.17 -7.68
C LEU A 185 2.64 -5.99 -6.84
N ALA A 186 2.58 -4.80 -7.46
CA ALA A 186 2.21 -3.59 -6.74
C ALA A 186 1.60 -2.49 -7.59
N HIS A 187 0.85 -1.62 -6.92
CA HIS A 187 0.62 -0.25 -7.36
C HIS A 187 1.19 0.76 -6.34
N PHE A 188 1.38 1.99 -6.80
CA PHE A 188 2.06 3.04 -6.03
C PHE A 188 1.11 4.18 -5.76
N ILE A 189 1.01 4.56 -4.49
CA ILE A 189 0.02 5.54 -4.04
C ILE A 189 0.76 6.68 -3.35
N PHE A 190 0.47 7.91 -3.75
CA PHE A 190 1.08 9.11 -3.19
C PHE A 190 0.01 10.08 -2.71
N ALA A 191 0.31 10.84 -1.67
CA ALA A 191 -0.53 11.93 -1.17
C ALA A 191 0.32 13.06 -0.58
N ASP A 192 -0.26 14.24 -0.49
CA ASP A 192 0.23 15.34 0.33
C ASP A 192 -0.94 16.03 1.05
N ASN A 193 -0.67 17.14 1.74
CA ASN A 193 -1.69 17.86 2.49
C ASN A 193 -2.73 18.60 1.62
N SER A 194 -2.69 18.50 0.29
CA SER A 194 -3.76 19.01 -0.58
C SER A 194 -5.06 18.23 -0.44
N GLY A 195 -5.01 17.01 0.10
CA GLY A 195 -6.16 16.10 0.16
C GLY A 195 -6.34 15.29 -1.12
N GLU A 196 -5.50 15.50 -2.16
CA GLU A 196 -5.50 14.65 -3.34
C GLU A 196 -4.64 13.39 -3.16
N THR A 197 -4.89 12.43 -4.03
CA THR A 197 -4.11 11.20 -4.20
C THR A 197 -3.59 11.10 -5.63
N ILE A 198 -2.36 10.62 -5.81
CA ILE A 198 -1.87 10.09 -7.09
C ILE A 198 -1.72 8.58 -6.97
N LEU A 199 -2.33 7.83 -7.90
CA LEU A 199 -2.19 6.38 -8.02
C LEU A 199 -1.50 6.03 -9.33
N VAL A 200 -0.55 5.10 -9.28
CA VAL A 200 0.14 4.55 -10.46
C VAL A 200 -0.01 3.04 -10.49
N GLU A 201 -0.61 2.52 -11.57
CA GLU A 201 -0.76 1.08 -11.82
C GLU A 201 -0.05 0.70 -13.12
N MET A 202 0.61 -0.47 -13.10
CA MET A 202 1.32 -1.02 -14.27
C MET A 202 0.51 -2.18 -14.84
N VAL A 203 -0.27 -1.93 -15.89
CA VAL A 203 -1.24 -2.91 -16.42
C VAL A 203 -0.91 -3.23 -17.88
N ASN A 204 -0.57 -4.49 -18.20
CA ASN A 204 -0.34 -4.94 -19.58
C ASN A 204 0.67 -4.07 -20.37
N GLY A 205 1.73 -3.61 -19.69
CA GLY A 205 2.77 -2.76 -20.27
C GLY A 205 2.38 -1.29 -20.43
N GLU A 206 1.33 -0.84 -19.74
CA GLU A 206 0.88 0.55 -19.68
C GLU A 206 1.00 1.09 -18.25
N LYS A 207 1.60 2.27 -18.12
CA LYS A 207 1.61 3.05 -16.88
C LYS A 207 0.34 3.89 -16.80
N LYS A 208 -0.63 3.44 -16.02
CA LYS A 208 -1.85 4.21 -15.72
C LYS A 208 -1.60 5.13 -14.54
N LEU A 209 -1.92 6.41 -14.72
CA LEU A 209 -1.75 7.44 -13.69
C LEU A 209 -3.10 8.11 -13.44
N TYR A 210 -3.54 8.07 -12.19
CA TYR A 210 -4.74 8.71 -11.70
C TYR A 210 -4.37 9.81 -10.70
N ARG A 211 -5.09 10.92 -10.71
CA ARG A 211 -4.96 11.98 -9.71
C ARG A 211 -6.32 12.58 -9.37
N GLY A 212 -6.55 12.83 -8.09
CA GLY A 212 -7.74 13.53 -7.59
C GLY A 212 -8.11 13.10 -6.18
N ALA A 213 -9.32 13.44 -5.77
CA ALA A 213 -9.94 13.08 -4.49
C ALA A 213 -11.24 12.27 -4.72
N GLY A 214 -11.89 11.84 -3.65
CA GLY A 214 -13.15 11.08 -3.68
C GLY A 214 -12.91 9.59 -3.85
N SER A 215 -13.08 9.05 -5.07
CA SER A 215 -12.89 7.60 -5.29
C SER A 215 -11.45 7.15 -5.03
N LEU A 216 -10.47 8.04 -5.13
CA LEU A 216 -9.06 7.77 -4.80
C LEU A 216 -8.74 7.90 -3.30
N ASP A 217 -9.69 8.36 -2.48
CA ASP A 217 -9.46 8.53 -1.03
C ASP A 217 -9.30 7.17 -0.34
N VAL A 218 -9.91 6.13 -0.89
CA VAL A 218 -9.72 4.75 -0.48
C VAL A 218 -9.05 3.98 -1.60
N ILE A 219 -8.02 3.20 -1.31
CA ILE A 219 -7.38 2.27 -2.26
C ILE A 219 -7.07 0.96 -1.52
N SER A 220 -7.49 -0.17 -2.09
CA SER A 220 -7.22 -1.51 -1.58
C SER A 220 -6.13 -2.19 -2.42
N ASN A 221 -6.33 -3.43 -2.89
CA ASN A 221 -5.34 -4.18 -3.68
C ASN A 221 -5.80 -4.36 -5.11
N ASN A 222 -6.27 -5.54 -5.50
CA ASN A 222 -6.98 -5.76 -6.74
C ASN A 222 -8.51 -5.62 -6.52
N PRO A 223 -9.29 -5.56 -7.60
CA PRO A 223 -8.89 -5.41 -9.01
C PRO A 223 -8.21 -4.05 -9.25
N THR A 224 -7.79 -3.78 -10.49
CA THR A 224 -7.27 -2.44 -10.87
C THR A 224 -8.24 -1.34 -10.48
N PHE A 225 -7.75 -0.12 -10.27
CA PHE A 225 -8.56 1.00 -9.82
C PHE A 225 -9.78 1.29 -10.71
N ASP A 226 -9.66 1.18 -12.04
CA ASP A 226 -10.80 1.33 -12.96
C ASP A 226 -11.95 0.37 -12.61
N THR A 227 -11.61 -0.87 -12.28
CA THR A 227 -12.59 -1.90 -11.90
C THR A 227 -13.13 -1.64 -10.50
N MET A 228 -12.30 -1.24 -9.54
CA MET A 228 -12.78 -0.83 -8.22
C MET A 228 -13.80 0.29 -8.34
N ALA A 229 -13.47 1.36 -9.07
CA ALA A 229 -14.34 2.52 -9.25
C ALA A 229 -15.64 2.19 -9.99
N GLU A 230 -15.65 1.19 -10.88
CA GLU A 230 -16.88 0.70 -11.51
C GLU A 230 -17.76 -0.07 -10.52
N ILE A 231 -17.17 -0.96 -9.72
CA ILE A 231 -17.89 -1.76 -8.72
C ILE A 231 -18.46 -0.85 -7.60
N ASP A 232 -17.72 0.18 -7.20
CA ASP A 232 -18.17 1.17 -6.21
C ASP A 232 -19.52 1.80 -6.61
N LYS A 233 -19.80 1.98 -7.91
CA LYS A 233 -21.08 2.54 -8.39
C LYS A 233 -22.27 1.65 -8.03
N GLU A 234 -22.11 0.32 -8.08
CA GLU A 234 -23.15 -0.62 -7.65
C GLU A 234 -23.27 -0.63 -6.12
N LEU A 235 -22.14 -0.83 -5.43
CA LEU A 235 -22.13 -1.02 -3.97
C LEU A 235 -22.63 0.22 -3.21
N MET A 236 -22.17 1.40 -3.61
CA MET A 236 -22.58 2.67 -3.00
C MET A 236 -23.95 3.13 -3.52
N GLY A 237 -24.23 2.94 -4.81
CA GLY A 237 -25.48 3.36 -5.43
C GLY A 237 -26.72 2.64 -4.88
N GLU A 238 -26.59 1.36 -4.55
CA GLU A 238 -27.66 0.59 -3.92
C GLU A 238 -27.78 0.78 -2.40
N LYS A 239 -26.87 1.58 -1.79
CA LYS A 239 -26.75 1.73 -0.33
C LYS A 239 -26.61 0.37 0.38
N ARG A 240 -25.88 -0.56 -0.24
CA ARG A 240 -25.59 -1.85 0.40
C ARG A 240 -24.64 -1.61 1.55
N PHE A 241 -24.99 -2.12 2.74
CA PHE A 241 -24.06 -2.14 3.86
C PHE A 241 -22.84 -2.99 3.51
N PRO A 242 -21.64 -2.56 3.90
CA PRO A 242 -20.45 -3.33 3.61
C PRO A 242 -20.44 -4.63 4.39
N THR A 243 -19.87 -5.67 3.78
CA THR A 243 -19.76 -6.97 4.44
C THR A 243 -18.51 -7.00 5.34
N ALA A 244 -18.45 -7.97 6.24
CA ALA A 244 -17.30 -8.16 7.13
C ALA A 244 -16.20 -9.04 6.52
N SER A 245 -16.30 -9.41 5.24
CA SER A 245 -15.30 -10.23 4.55
C SER A 245 -13.94 -9.52 4.44
N ILE A 246 -12.88 -10.29 4.17
CA ILE A 246 -11.53 -9.76 3.94
C ILE A 246 -11.18 -9.53 2.48
N ASN A 247 -12.13 -9.79 1.58
CA ASN A 247 -11.96 -9.47 0.18
C ASN A 247 -11.61 -7.98 0.02
N SER A 248 -10.67 -7.66 -0.85
CA SER A 248 -10.21 -6.28 -1.10
C SER A 248 -11.35 -5.30 -1.36
N LEU A 249 -12.37 -5.68 -2.14
CA LEU A 249 -13.51 -4.81 -2.45
C LEU A 249 -14.39 -4.56 -1.23
N ASP A 250 -14.59 -5.56 -0.36
CA ASP A 250 -15.35 -5.39 0.88
C ASP A 250 -14.62 -4.47 1.87
N ARG A 251 -13.29 -4.59 1.95
CA ARG A 251 -12.46 -3.73 2.81
C ARG A 251 -12.44 -2.28 2.31
N ARG A 252 -12.34 -2.09 1.00
CA ARG A 252 -12.52 -0.79 0.33
C ARG A 252 -13.89 -0.19 0.66
N HIS A 253 -14.96 -0.95 0.46
CA HIS A 253 -16.33 -0.48 0.71
C HIS A 253 -16.55 -0.13 2.19
N ARG A 254 -15.99 -0.91 3.14
CA ARG A 254 -15.97 -0.55 4.57
C ARG A 254 -15.25 0.77 4.84
N ALA A 255 -14.07 0.97 4.26
CA ALA A 255 -13.33 2.22 4.41
C ALA A 255 -14.08 3.42 3.83
N GLN A 256 -14.69 3.28 2.65
CA GLN A 256 -15.47 4.34 2.01
C GLN A 256 -16.67 4.73 2.88
N TYR A 257 -17.42 3.73 3.35
CA TYR A 257 -18.54 3.95 4.27
C TYR A 257 -18.08 4.64 5.56
N ALA A 258 -16.97 4.21 6.14
CA ALA A 258 -16.43 4.82 7.35
C ALA A 258 -15.99 6.28 7.12
N LEU A 259 -15.38 6.61 5.98
CA LEU A 259 -15.03 7.99 5.63
C LEU A 259 -16.26 8.88 5.42
N GLU A 260 -17.35 8.35 4.85
CA GLU A 260 -18.63 9.07 4.76
C GLU A 260 -19.18 9.42 6.15
N GLU A 261 -19.06 8.50 7.12
CA GLU A 261 -19.43 8.77 8.52
C GLU A 261 -18.52 9.82 9.17
N VAL A 262 -17.21 9.83 8.88
CA VAL A 262 -16.31 10.91 9.36
C VAL A 262 -16.75 12.26 8.82
N LYS A 263 -17.06 12.34 7.52
CA LYS A 263 -17.56 13.57 6.89
C LYS A 263 -18.86 14.05 7.53
N ALA A 264 -19.83 13.15 7.70
CA ALA A 264 -21.10 13.46 8.35
C ALA A 264 -20.90 13.89 9.81
N TYR A 265 -19.95 13.28 10.51
CA TYR A 265 -19.57 13.68 11.87
C TYR A 265 -19.00 15.10 11.89
N GLU A 266 -18.05 15.43 11.00
CA GLU A 266 -17.45 16.77 10.93
C GLU A 266 -18.50 17.83 10.59
N GLU A 267 -19.37 17.58 9.61
CA GLU A 267 -20.46 18.49 9.24
C GLU A 267 -21.45 18.73 10.39
N ARG A 268 -21.73 17.69 11.19
CA ARG A 268 -22.73 17.74 12.26
C ARG A 268 -22.21 18.30 13.57
N PHE A 269 -21.00 17.92 13.97
CA PHE A 269 -20.46 18.18 15.32
C PHE A 269 -19.20 19.03 15.30
N GLY A 270 -18.54 19.16 14.15
CA GLY A 270 -17.21 19.73 14.03
C GLY A 270 -16.12 18.82 14.61
N ILE A 271 -14.90 19.03 14.13
CA ILE A 271 -13.69 18.42 14.69
C ILE A 271 -12.82 19.54 15.25
N ARG A 272 -12.43 19.42 16.52
CA ARG A 272 -11.83 20.53 17.28
C ARG A 272 -10.32 20.66 17.08
N ASP A 273 -9.65 19.53 16.90
CA ASP A 273 -8.20 19.45 16.81
C ASP A 273 -7.75 18.15 16.13
N ASN A 274 -6.48 18.10 15.75
CA ASN A 274 -5.87 16.95 15.08
C ASN A 274 -5.87 15.69 15.96
N LYS A 275 -5.87 15.83 17.29
CA LYS A 275 -5.94 14.67 18.18
C LYS A 275 -7.31 13.99 18.10
N GLN A 276 -8.39 14.78 18.08
CA GLN A 276 -9.73 14.27 17.87
C GLN A 276 -9.85 13.62 16.49
N LEU A 277 -9.35 14.27 15.43
CA LEU A 277 -9.37 13.68 14.09
C LEU A 277 -8.60 12.34 14.06
N GLY A 278 -7.40 12.30 14.64
CA GLY A 278 -6.59 11.07 14.70
C GLY A 278 -7.32 9.90 15.37
N ASN A 279 -8.03 10.16 16.48
CA ASN A 279 -8.85 9.14 17.14
C ASN A 279 -10.02 8.66 16.26
N ILE A 280 -10.63 9.54 15.47
CA ILE A 280 -11.72 9.17 14.56
C ILE A 280 -11.17 8.32 13.41
N ILE A 281 -10.03 8.72 12.83
CA ILE A 281 -9.37 7.99 11.74
C ILE A 281 -8.84 6.63 12.20
N GLU A 282 -8.47 6.47 13.48
CA GLU A 282 -8.16 5.16 14.07
C GLU A 282 -9.37 4.21 14.02
N GLY A 283 -10.59 4.74 14.23
CA GLY A 283 -11.83 4.00 14.00
C GLY A 283 -11.97 3.50 12.55
N VAL A 284 -11.71 4.37 11.57
CA VAL A 284 -11.71 4.01 10.13
C VAL A 284 -10.72 2.87 9.87
N ALA A 285 -9.54 2.93 10.47
CA ALA A 285 -8.51 1.91 10.30
C ALA A 285 -8.97 0.53 10.80
N HIS A 286 -9.66 0.49 11.94
CA HIS A 286 -10.22 -0.76 12.47
C HIS A 286 -11.38 -1.32 11.63
N GLU A 287 -12.10 -0.47 10.90
CA GLU A 287 -13.17 -0.91 9.98
C GLU A 287 -12.62 -1.54 8.70
N MET A 288 -11.47 -1.11 8.19
CA MET A 288 -10.97 -1.60 6.90
C MET A 288 -10.00 -2.79 6.99
N ARG A 289 -9.47 -3.06 8.18
CA ARG A 289 -8.51 -4.15 8.39
C ARG A 289 -9.09 -5.53 8.05
N SER A 290 -8.24 -6.46 7.62
CA SER A 290 -8.63 -7.85 7.35
C SER A 290 -8.91 -8.63 8.65
N GLY A 291 -8.23 -8.31 9.75
CA GLY A 291 -8.38 -9.05 11.00
C GLY A 291 -7.74 -10.45 10.94
N TYR A 292 -7.83 -11.21 12.03
CA TYR A 292 -6.83 -12.28 12.30
C TYR A 292 -7.27 -13.70 11.98
N THR A 293 -8.57 -13.96 12.02
CA THR A 293 -9.14 -15.31 11.84
C THR A 293 -10.05 -15.37 10.62
N LYS A 294 -10.23 -14.24 9.93
CA LYS A 294 -11.16 -14.16 8.83
C LYS A 294 -10.52 -14.83 7.62
N TRP A 295 -11.28 -15.72 7.00
CA TRP A 295 -10.82 -16.51 5.87
C TRP A 295 -11.31 -15.87 4.58
N ASP A 296 -10.43 -15.69 3.61
CA ASP A 296 -10.83 -15.32 2.27
C ASP A 296 -11.23 -16.59 1.52
N VAL A 297 -12.53 -16.76 1.31
CA VAL A 297 -13.09 -17.92 0.61
C VAL A 297 -12.68 -17.98 -0.85
N ALA A 298 -12.32 -16.86 -1.47
CA ALA A 298 -11.86 -16.83 -2.86
C ALA A 298 -10.43 -17.41 -3.00
N TYR A 299 -9.64 -17.32 -1.93
CA TYR A 299 -8.23 -17.75 -1.93
C TYR A 299 -7.94 -19.00 -1.14
N ASP A 300 -8.90 -19.39 -0.30
CA ASP A 300 -8.67 -20.42 0.70
C ASP A 300 -7.46 -20.09 1.58
N MET A 301 -7.36 -18.82 2.01
CA MET A 301 -6.22 -18.28 2.75
C MET A 301 -6.66 -17.18 3.72
N ASN A 302 -5.80 -16.85 4.68
CA ASN A 302 -5.98 -15.75 5.63
C ASN A 302 -4.88 -14.70 5.45
N PHE A 303 -5.24 -13.42 5.53
CA PHE A 303 -4.30 -12.30 5.43
C PHE A 303 -4.40 -11.42 6.66
N PRO A 304 -3.79 -11.79 7.79
CA PRO A 304 -3.88 -10.98 9.00
C PRO A 304 -3.25 -9.60 8.81
N THR A 305 -3.87 -8.58 9.42
CA THR A 305 -3.28 -7.24 9.52
C THR A 305 -2.08 -7.29 10.45
N LEU A 306 -0.88 -7.09 9.92
CA LEU A 306 0.37 -7.08 10.68
C LEU A 306 0.53 -5.78 11.47
N TRP A 307 0.21 -4.66 10.82
CA TRP A 307 0.24 -3.34 11.43
C TRP A 307 -0.69 -2.38 10.71
N VAL A 308 -1.03 -1.30 11.40
CA VAL A 308 -1.77 -0.16 10.87
C VAL A 308 -0.93 1.09 11.03
N SER A 309 -0.75 1.85 9.95
CA SER A 309 -0.17 3.19 10.03
C SER A 309 -1.26 4.27 10.02
N GLN A 310 -0.97 5.38 10.66
CA GLN A 310 -1.73 6.63 10.55
C GLN A 310 -0.74 7.78 10.40
N VAL A 311 -0.94 8.62 9.39
CA VAL A 311 -0.03 9.71 9.03
C VAL A 311 -0.80 11.02 8.98
N ASP A 312 -0.35 12.01 9.74
CA ASP A 312 -0.81 13.39 9.63
C ASP A 312 0.15 14.12 8.66
N LEU A 313 -0.33 14.43 7.46
CA LEU A 313 0.53 14.96 6.39
C LEU A 313 0.95 16.42 6.66
N LYS A 314 0.16 17.19 7.41
CA LYS A 314 0.49 18.56 7.81
C LYS A 314 1.56 18.57 8.89
N ASN A 315 1.38 17.78 9.94
CA ASN A 315 2.29 17.75 11.08
C ASN A 315 3.49 16.82 10.84
N LYS A 316 3.43 15.97 9.80
CA LYS A 316 4.48 15.04 9.39
C LYS A 316 4.81 14.01 10.48
N THR A 317 3.75 13.51 11.11
CA THR A 317 3.83 12.50 12.17
C THR A 317 3.29 11.18 11.67
N LEU A 318 3.97 10.09 12.01
CA LEU A 318 3.58 8.71 11.71
C LEU A 318 3.28 7.99 13.03
N LYS A 319 2.05 7.51 13.20
CA LYS A 319 1.67 6.54 14.23
C LYS A 319 1.67 5.15 13.61
N LEU A 320 2.24 4.17 14.30
CA LEU A 320 2.29 2.78 13.87
C LEU A 320 1.78 1.88 15.00
N ASP A 321 0.68 1.19 14.76
CA ASP A 321 0.11 0.19 15.65
C ASP A 321 0.49 -1.19 15.12
N ARG A 322 1.37 -1.91 15.83
CA ARG A 322 1.78 -3.27 15.47
C ARG A 322 0.95 -4.25 16.25
N TRP A 323 0.38 -5.20 15.54
CA TRP A 323 -0.53 -6.14 16.15
C TRP A 323 0.13 -7.02 17.21
N ASP A 324 1.37 -7.46 16.99
CA ASP A 324 2.02 -8.42 17.86
C ASP A 324 2.71 -7.78 19.08
N THR A 325 2.76 -6.45 19.18
CA THR A 325 3.51 -5.74 20.24
C THR A 325 2.63 -5.18 21.35
N ASP A 326 1.31 -5.06 21.14
CA ASP A 326 0.40 -4.30 22.00
C ASP A 326 0.88 -2.86 22.28
N GLN A 327 1.69 -2.28 21.38
CA GLN A 327 2.23 -0.93 21.50
C GLN A 327 1.88 -0.07 20.28
N ILE A 328 1.46 1.15 20.57
CA ILE A 328 1.30 2.21 19.58
C ILE A 328 2.57 3.06 19.58
N GLU A 329 3.30 2.99 18.47
CA GLU A 329 4.52 3.75 18.25
C GLU A 329 4.18 5.10 17.58
N GLN A 330 4.96 6.14 17.87
CA GLN A 330 4.83 7.46 17.23
C GLN A 330 6.19 7.97 16.80
N TYR A 331 6.24 8.51 15.58
CA TYR A 331 7.45 8.94 14.91
C TYR A 331 7.29 10.32 14.29
N ASP A 332 8.31 11.16 14.45
CA ASP A 332 8.42 12.45 13.81
C ASP A 332 9.88 12.82 13.51
N PHE A 333 10.07 13.92 12.78
CA PHE A 333 11.37 14.38 12.31
C PHE A 333 12.27 14.94 13.41
N THR A 334 11.81 15.06 14.66
CA THR A 334 12.63 15.47 15.80
C THR A 334 13.44 14.32 16.40
N MET A 335 13.10 13.07 16.03
CA MET A 335 13.75 11.86 16.56
C MET A 335 15.12 11.55 15.94
N PHE A 336 15.53 12.26 14.89
CA PHE A 336 16.84 12.10 14.25
C PHE A 336 17.34 13.43 13.67
N ASP A 337 18.65 13.50 13.43
CA ASP A 337 19.25 14.64 12.75
C ASP A 337 18.93 14.58 11.24
N VAL A 338 18.03 15.45 10.78
CA VAL A 338 17.61 15.52 9.37
C VAL A 338 18.74 15.91 8.42
N ASP A 339 19.82 16.53 8.92
CA ASP A 339 21.05 16.85 8.18
C ASP A 339 22.22 15.92 8.56
N GLY A 340 21.91 14.86 9.31
CA GLY A 340 22.85 13.84 9.76
C GLY A 340 23.44 13.03 8.60
N LYS A 341 24.47 12.25 8.90
CA LYS A 341 25.20 11.44 7.89
C LYS A 341 24.81 9.97 7.86
N LYS A 342 23.91 9.53 8.75
CA LYS A 342 23.59 8.12 8.96
C LYS A 342 22.08 7.95 9.05
N VAL A 343 21.59 6.90 8.40
CA VAL A 343 20.26 6.35 8.64
C VAL A 343 20.16 5.94 10.12
N VAL A 344 19.04 6.30 10.75
CA VAL A 344 18.75 5.99 12.15
C VAL A 344 17.59 5.01 12.20
N GLU A 345 17.76 3.89 12.89
CA GLU A 345 16.64 3.01 13.22
C GLU A 345 15.83 3.66 14.35
N LEU A 346 14.58 4.02 14.09
CA LEU A 346 13.69 4.67 15.05
C LEU A 346 12.88 3.65 15.84
N GLY A 347 12.52 2.54 15.21
CA GLY A 347 11.84 1.43 15.86
C GLY A 347 11.84 0.17 15.01
N ARG A 348 11.65 -0.96 15.68
CA ARG A 348 11.71 -2.30 15.10
C ARG A 348 10.71 -3.17 15.83
N ASN A 349 10.11 -4.13 15.14
CA ASN A 349 9.30 -5.14 15.80
C ASN A 349 10.14 -5.88 16.87
N PRO A 350 9.82 -5.75 18.18
CA PRO A 350 10.55 -6.42 19.25
C PRO A 350 10.36 -7.95 19.24
N ASN A 351 9.32 -8.45 18.58
CA ASN A 351 9.02 -9.87 18.49
C ASN A 351 9.61 -10.45 17.20
N GLY A 352 10.84 -10.95 17.30
CA GLY A 352 11.48 -11.72 16.23
C GLY A 352 10.66 -12.98 15.87
N PRO A 353 10.78 -13.52 14.65
CA PRO A 353 10.00 -14.68 14.20
C PRO A 353 10.13 -15.89 15.14
N GLU A 354 11.30 -16.09 15.75
CA GLU A 354 11.58 -17.15 16.72
C GLU A 354 10.92 -16.98 18.10
N THR A 355 10.46 -15.76 18.40
CA THR A 355 9.79 -15.45 19.68
C THR A 355 8.27 -15.45 19.56
N GLN A 356 7.74 -15.50 18.32
CA GLN A 356 6.30 -15.51 18.10
C GLN A 356 5.68 -16.84 18.56
N PRO A 357 4.53 -16.80 19.26
CA PRO A 357 3.86 -18.02 19.69
C PRO A 357 3.30 -18.79 18.50
N CYS A 358 3.52 -20.11 18.52
CA CYS A 358 2.89 -21.03 17.57
C CYS A 358 1.47 -21.38 18.02
N THR A 359 0.50 -20.90 17.25
CA THR A 359 -0.94 -21.09 17.44
C THR A 359 -1.49 -22.00 16.35
N ASN A 360 -2.76 -22.41 16.48
CA ASN A 360 -3.42 -23.19 15.44
C ASN A 360 -3.54 -22.46 14.09
N ILE A 361 -3.41 -21.13 14.07
CA ILE A 361 -3.55 -20.28 12.88
C ILE A 361 -2.23 -20.19 12.10
N ASN A 362 -1.09 -20.04 12.79
CA ASN A 362 0.23 -19.86 12.18
C ASN A 362 1.14 -21.10 12.28
N LYS A 363 0.64 -22.26 12.75
CA LYS A 363 1.41 -23.51 12.88
C LYS A 363 2.07 -24.01 11.59
N SER A 364 1.55 -23.60 10.42
CA SER A 364 2.12 -23.94 9.12
C SER A 364 3.32 -23.07 8.74
N GLN A 365 3.58 -21.98 9.47
CA GLN A 365 4.64 -21.04 9.15
C GLN A 365 6.03 -21.65 9.45
N PRO A 366 7.07 -21.33 8.65
CA PRO A 366 8.39 -21.95 8.78
C PRO A 366 9.04 -21.84 10.16
N PHE A 367 8.77 -20.76 10.91
CA PHE A 367 9.33 -20.57 12.27
C PHE A 367 8.71 -21.52 13.31
N CYS A 368 7.51 -22.06 13.06
CA CYS A 368 6.84 -23.04 13.92
C CYS A 368 7.27 -24.49 13.69
N ALA A 369 8.06 -24.75 12.65
CA ALA A 369 8.53 -26.09 12.32
C ALA A 369 9.80 -26.52 13.09
N LYS A 370 10.21 -25.75 14.11
CA LYS A 370 11.42 -26.01 14.92
C LYS A 370 11.18 -26.98 16.07
#